data_AF-A0A412HXG4-F1
#
_entry.id   AF-A0A412HXG4-F1
#
_cell.length_a   1.000
_cell.length_b   1.000
_cell.length_c   1.000
_cell.angle_alpha   90.00
_cell.angle_beta   90.00
_cell.angle_gamma   90.00
#
_symmetry.space_group_name_H-M   'P 1'
#
loop_
_entity.id
_entity.type
_entity.pdbx_description
1 polymer ?
#
loop_
_entity_poly.entity_id
_entity_poly.type
_entity_poly.pdbx_seq_one_letter_code
_entity_poly.pdbx_strand_id
1 'polypeptide(L)'
;MSWERTFNRFFVKYRLEEELKRIEHWIDFREFYHNIYLYLRSPNMLSESLRCGGSNKDTCLDTVCKWNDECERYDEESNAIMAMSSEQRKQFFDLFVLHRPIQGNQNWRLKEDLLVLFASNDRDYVFSDVILAEYEAIKSKFDEKFQSDFERRKDIFNEILISKSYLLPEKWKNTDFECGGNACRRKHLIFLADMFEEGEIAESDFKSIASVLPYGKKYVKFVLEQINNN
;
A
#
# COMPACT_ATOMS: atom_id res chain seq x y z
N MET A 1 14.95 -10.22 13.56
CA MET A 1 13.85 -10.85 12.77
C MET A 1 13.23 -9.74 11.94
N SER A 2 13.05 -9.91 10.62
CA SER A 2 12.47 -8.84 9.78
C SER A 2 10.99 -8.61 10.10
N TRP A 3 10.48 -7.41 9.79
CA TRP A 3 9.06 -7.07 9.86
C TRP A 3 8.22 -8.12 9.14
N GLU A 4 8.52 -8.36 7.87
CA GLU A 4 7.84 -9.33 7.02
C GLU A 4 7.75 -10.72 7.64
N ARG A 5 8.84 -11.24 8.23
CA ARG A 5 8.81 -12.55 8.92
C ARG A 5 7.90 -12.53 10.15
N THR A 6 7.84 -11.42 10.86
CA THR A 6 7.01 -11.25 12.05
C THR A 6 5.54 -11.10 11.65
N PHE A 7 5.27 -10.29 10.64
CA PHE A 7 3.96 -10.08 10.07
C PHE A 7 3.41 -11.35 9.43
N ASN A 8 4.19 -12.11 8.66
CA ASN A 8 3.74 -13.38 8.09
C ASN A 8 3.37 -14.40 9.16
N ARG A 9 4.11 -14.45 10.28
CA ARG A 9 3.74 -15.31 11.42
C ARG A 9 2.45 -14.84 12.08
N PHE A 10 2.27 -13.53 12.23
CA PHE A 10 1.03 -12.94 12.72
C PHE A 10 -0.15 -13.26 11.79
N PHE A 11 0.00 -13.03 10.49
CA PHE A 11 -0.98 -13.32 9.45
C PHE A 11 -1.45 -14.77 9.50
N VAL A 12 -0.52 -15.72 9.59
CA VAL A 12 -0.83 -17.15 9.71
C VAL A 12 -1.45 -17.51 11.07
N LYS A 13 -0.97 -16.92 12.18
CA LYS A 13 -1.51 -17.15 13.54
C LYS A 13 -2.98 -16.79 13.60
N TYR A 14 -3.35 -15.66 13.00
CA TYR A 14 -4.70 -15.13 13.00
C TYR A 14 -5.54 -15.65 11.80
N ARG A 15 -4.95 -16.29 10.79
CA ARG A 15 -5.68 -16.81 9.60
C ARG A 15 -6.39 -15.70 8.83
N LEU A 16 -5.64 -14.66 8.47
CA LEU A 16 -6.19 -13.46 7.86
C LEU A 16 -6.45 -13.59 6.34
N GLU A 17 -6.40 -14.80 5.80
CA GLU A 17 -6.61 -15.07 4.38
C GLU A 17 -8.02 -14.72 3.90
N GLU A 18 -9.04 -14.88 4.75
CA GLU A 18 -10.43 -14.56 4.39
C GLU A 18 -10.67 -13.06 4.32
N GLU A 19 -10.13 -12.29 5.27
CA GLU A 19 -10.18 -10.82 5.25
C GLU A 19 -9.40 -10.24 4.07
N LEU A 20 -8.27 -10.85 3.74
CA LEU A 20 -7.52 -10.49 2.55
C LEU A 20 -8.38 -10.64 1.28
N LYS A 21 -9.10 -11.76 1.14
CA LYS A 21 -10.02 -11.98 0.01
C LYS A 21 -11.15 -10.96 -0.01
N ARG A 22 -11.74 -10.63 1.15
CA ARG A 22 -12.77 -9.58 1.26
C ARG A 22 -12.25 -8.23 0.80
N ILE A 23 -11.04 -7.85 1.21
CA ILE A 23 -10.39 -6.61 0.75
C ILE A 23 -10.14 -6.64 -0.76
N GLU A 24 -9.65 -7.76 -1.30
CA GLU A 24 -9.37 -7.91 -2.74
C GLU A 24 -10.66 -7.87 -3.57
N HIS A 25 -11.72 -8.59 -3.17
CA HIS A 25 -13.04 -8.51 -3.80
C HIS A 25 -13.61 -7.09 -3.77
N TRP A 26 -13.43 -6.37 -2.65
CA TRP A 26 -13.92 -5.00 -2.55
C TRP A 26 -13.20 -4.03 -3.49
N ILE A 27 -11.89 -4.24 -3.71
CA ILE A 27 -11.11 -3.49 -4.69
C ILE A 27 -11.66 -3.72 -6.10
N ASP A 28 -11.92 -4.98 -6.47
CA ASP A 28 -12.47 -5.34 -7.77
C ASP A 28 -13.88 -4.75 -7.96
N PHE A 29 -14.73 -4.84 -6.93
CA PHE A 29 -16.07 -4.25 -6.96
C PHE A 29 -16.05 -2.73 -7.07
N ARG A 30 -15.10 -2.04 -6.44
CA ARG A 30 -14.99 -0.59 -6.56
C ARG A 30 -14.70 -0.16 -8.00
N GLU A 31 -13.78 -0.85 -8.68
CA GLU A 31 -13.47 -0.57 -10.08
C GLU A 31 -14.72 -0.75 -10.94
N PHE A 32 -15.44 -1.85 -10.69
CA PHE A 32 -16.72 -2.16 -11.29
C PHE A 32 -17.79 -1.06 -11.05
N TYR A 33 -18.00 -0.64 -9.79
CA TYR A 33 -18.93 0.43 -9.40
C TYR A 33 -18.56 1.76 -10.05
N HIS A 34 -17.28 2.13 -10.07
CA HIS A 34 -16.79 3.36 -10.69
C HIS A 34 -17.10 3.38 -12.18
N ASN A 35 -16.88 2.26 -12.87
CA ASN A 35 -17.19 2.11 -14.29
C ASN A 35 -18.69 2.23 -14.57
N ILE A 36 -19.55 1.64 -13.73
CA ILE A 36 -21.02 1.82 -13.81
C ILE A 36 -21.41 3.28 -13.58
N TYR A 37 -20.85 3.92 -12.56
CA TYR A 37 -21.16 5.31 -12.24
C TYR A 37 -20.75 6.27 -13.35
N LEU A 38 -19.57 6.09 -13.94
CA LEU A 38 -19.12 6.85 -15.11
C LEU A 38 -20.04 6.63 -16.32
N TYR A 39 -20.47 5.37 -16.54
CA TYR A 39 -21.41 5.01 -17.59
C TYR A 39 -22.76 5.76 -17.43
N LEU A 40 -23.37 5.71 -16.25
CA LEU A 40 -24.66 6.35 -15.95
C LEU A 40 -24.63 7.89 -16.05
N ARG A 41 -23.46 8.51 -15.87
CA ARG A 41 -23.29 9.97 -15.96
C ARG A 41 -23.05 10.49 -17.38
N SER A 42 -22.92 9.63 -18.38
CA SER A 42 -22.66 10.06 -19.77
C SER A 42 -23.92 10.67 -20.41
N PRO A 43 -23.91 11.96 -20.78
CA PRO A 43 -25.09 12.64 -21.35
C PRO A 43 -25.47 12.18 -22.77
N ASN A 44 -24.68 11.30 -23.39
CA ASN A 44 -24.93 10.75 -24.74
C ASN A 44 -25.43 9.29 -24.70
N MET A 45 -26.04 8.85 -23.59
CA MET A 45 -26.57 7.49 -23.47
C MET A 45 -27.78 7.28 -24.40
N LEU A 46 -27.60 6.47 -25.45
CA LEU A 46 -28.68 5.87 -26.23
C LEU A 46 -28.72 4.37 -25.92
N SER A 47 -29.89 3.72 -25.86
CA SER A 47 -29.95 2.25 -25.73
C SER A 47 -29.20 1.54 -26.86
N GLU A 48 -29.05 2.19 -28.01
CA GLU A 48 -28.28 1.75 -29.17
C GLU A 48 -26.76 1.94 -29.00
N SER A 49 -26.30 2.76 -28.06
CA SER A 49 -24.88 2.91 -27.70
C SER A 49 -24.30 1.71 -26.93
N LEU A 50 -25.16 0.75 -26.55
CA LEU A 50 -24.75 -0.62 -26.22
C LEU A 50 -24.15 -1.38 -27.43
N ARG A 51 -24.25 -0.82 -28.64
CA ARG A 51 -23.52 -1.30 -29.82
C ARG A 51 -22.22 -0.53 -30.02
N CYS A 52 -21.35 -0.48 -29.01
CA CYS A 52 -19.98 -0.04 -29.25
C CYS A 52 -19.28 -1.04 -30.19
N GLY A 53 -18.85 -0.54 -31.35
CA GLY A 53 -18.01 -1.28 -32.28
C GLY A 53 -16.70 -1.69 -31.61
N GLY A 54 -16.54 -3.00 -31.43
CA GLY A 54 -15.37 -3.63 -30.85
C GLY A 54 -15.75 -5.06 -30.47
N SER A 55 -14.85 -6.02 -30.64
CA SER A 55 -15.08 -7.47 -30.55
C SER A 55 -15.47 -8.01 -29.15
N ASN A 56 -15.77 -7.14 -28.17
CA ASN A 56 -16.07 -7.51 -26.78
C ASN A 56 -17.54 -7.20 -26.42
N LYS A 57 -18.47 -7.66 -27.27
CA LYS A 57 -19.91 -7.35 -27.14
C LYS A 57 -20.60 -7.98 -25.93
N ASP A 58 -20.01 -9.01 -25.31
CA ASP A 58 -20.64 -9.74 -24.20
C ASP A 58 -20.28 -9.15 -22.83
N THR A 59 -19.12 -8.51 -22.68
CA THR A 59 -18.60 -8.13 -21.35
C THR A 59 -19.42 -7.07 -20.61
N CYS A 60 -20.13 -6.17 -21.29
CA CYS A 60 -20.80 -5.03 -20.65
C CYS A 60 -22.21 -5.37 -20.12
N LEU A 61 -22.95 -6.22 -20.83
CA LEU A 61 -24.21 -6.77 -20.31
C LEU A 61 -23.92 -7.84 -19.24
N ASP A 62 -22.89 -8.67 -19.45
CA ASP A 62 -22.38 -9.60 -18.44
C ASP A 62 -21.96 -8.89 -17.16
N THR A 63 -21.36 -7.70 -17.28
CA THR A 63 -21.04 -6.80 -16.16
C THR A 63 -22.34 -6.48 -15.41
N VAL A 64 -23.31 -5.82 -16.04
CA VAL A 64 -24.59 -5.45 -15.36
C VAL A 64 -25.38 -6.65 -14.84
N CYS A 65 -25.35 -7.80 -15.51
CA CYS A 65 -26.01 -9.02 -15.05
C CYS A 65 -25.29 -9.65 -13.84
N LYS A 66 -23.94 -9.63 -13.80
CA LYS A 66 -23.15 -10.07 -12.65
C LYS A 66 -23.32 -9.17 -11.43
N TRP A 67 -23.63 -7.89 -11.61
CA TRP A 67 -23.90 -6.97 -10.49
C TRP A 67 -24.98 -7.49 -9.53
N ASN A 68 -26.04 -8.10 -10.06
CA ASN A 68 -27.15 -8.57 -9.23
C ASN A 68 -26.75 -9.82 -8.40
N ASP A 69 -25.97 -10.73 -8.98
CA ASP A 69 -25.48 -11.94 -8.31
C ASP A 69 -24.34 -11.64 -7.32
N GLU A 70 -23.55 -10.60 -7.57
CA GLU A 70 -22.49 -10.18 -6.67
C GLU A 70 -23.00 -9.24 -5.56
N CYS A 71 -24.11 -8.52 -5.75
CA CYS A 71 -24.74 -7.65 -4.74
C CYS A 71 -25.06 -8.35 -3.41
N GLU A 72 -25.59 -9.58 -3.45
CA GLU A 72 -25.87 -10.36 -2.23
C GLU A 72 -24.58 -10.74 -1.47
N ARG A 73 -23.46 -10.91 -2.19
CA ARG A 73 -22.16 -11.15 -1.55
C ARG A 73 -21.64 -9.88 -0.89
N TYR A 74 -21.73 -8.74 -1.58
CA TYR A 74 -21.25 -7.44 -1.09
C TYR A 74 -22.01 -6.87 0.11
N ASP A 75 -23.18 -7.40 0.44
CA ASP A 75 -23.91 -6.99 1.65
C ASP A 75 -23.13 -7.33 2.92
N GLU A 76 -22.39 -8.45 2.94
CA GLU A 76 -21.57 -8.84 4.09
C GLU A 76 -20.37 -7.88 4.27
N GLU A 77 -19.64 -7.55 3.20
CA GLU A 77 -18.53 -6.60 3.27
C GLU A 77 -19.00 -5.16 3.50
N SER A 78 -20.17 -4.77 2.95
CA SER A 78 -20.81 -3.48 3.22
C SER A 78 -21.18 -3.36 4.70
N ASN A 79 -21.74 -4.41 5.29
CA ASN A 79 -22.05 -4.46 6.73
C ASN A 79 -20.78 -4.33 7.58
N ALA A 80 -19.68 -4.97 7.21
CA ALA A 80 -18.39 -4.84 7.89
C ALA A 80 -17.83 -3.40 7.84
N ILE A 81 -17.89 -2.74 6.68
CA ILE A 81 -17.49 -1.32 6.55
C ILE A 81 -18.41 -0.41 7.36
N MET A 82 -19.72 -0.68 7.36
CA MET A 82 -20.69 0.09 8.12
C MET A 82 -20.58 -0.13 9.64
N ALA A 83 -19.97 -1.23 10.08
CA ALA A 83 -19.62 -1.47 11.47
C ALA A 83 -18.43 -0.61 11.95
N MET A 84 -17.58 -0.12 11.04
CA MET A 84 -16.45 0.74 11.39
C MET A 84 -16.89 2.11 11.91
N SER A 85 -16.02 2.74 12.70
CA SER A 85 -16.23 4.12 13.15
C SER A 85 -16.22 5.10 11.97
N SER A 86 -16.79 6.29 12.17
CA SER A 86 -16.80 7.36 11.15
C SER A 86 -15.39 7.73 10.68
N GLU A 87 -14.41 7.72 11.59
CA GLU A 87 -13.02 8.03 11.30
C GLU A 87 -12.34 6.92 10.49
N GLN A 88 -12.58 5.65 10.86
CA GLN A 88 -12.09 4.48 10.14
C GLN A 88 -12.69 4.39 8.73
N ARG A 89 -14.00 4.64 8.58
CA ARG A 89 -14.64 4.72 7.26
C ARG A 89 -14.08 5.83 6.39
N LYS A 90 -13.80 7.00 6.98
CA LYS A 90 -13.19 8.11 6.24
C LYS A 90 -11.78 7.77 5.78
N GLN A 91 -10.95 7.19 6.66
CA GLN A 91 -9.63 6.70 6.29
C GLN A 91 -9.71 5.66 5.18
N PHE A 92 -10.56 4.64 5.34
CA PHE A 92 -10.85 3.64 4.32
C PHE A 92 -11.25 4.28 2.97
N PHE A 93 -12.15 5.25 2.98
CA PHE A 93 -12.62 5.94 1.76
C PHE A 93 -11.52 6.79 1.11
N ASP A 94 -10.77 7.56 1.89
CA ASP A 94 -9.68 8.42 1.38
C ASP A 94 -8.55 7.58 0.76
N LEU A 95 -8.25 6.45 1.38
CA LEU A 95 -7.17 5.53 1.02
C LEU A 95 -7.53 4.64 -0.17
N PHE A 96 -8.70 4.02 -0.12
CA PHE A 96 -9.13 3.02 -1.08
C PHE A 96 -10.02 3.61 -2.15
N VAL A 97 -11.01 4.45 -1.82
CA VAL A 97 -11.99 4.93 -2.82
C VAL A 97 -11.48 6.08 -3.66
N LEU A 98 -10.73 6.99 -3.06
CA LEU A 98 -10.22 8.15 -3.79
C LEU A 98 -8.85 7.91 -4.42
N HIS A 99 -8.19 6.79 -4.11
CA HIS A 99 -6.79 6.52 -4.49
C HIS A 99 -5.88 7.73 -4.29
N ARG A 100 -6.22 8.60 -3.34
CA ARG A 100 -5.37 9.74 -3.05
C ARG A 100 -4.17 9.17 -2.33
N PRO A 101 -2.93 9.41 -2.81
CA PRO A 101 -1.80 9.23 -1.93
C PRO A 101 -2.07 10.13 -0.74
N ILE A 102 -2.32 9.53 0.44
CA ILE A 102 -2.24 10.31 1.67
C ILE A 102 -0.87 10.99 1.61
N GLN A 103 -0.87 12.31 1.70
CA GLN A 103 0.37 13.05 1.75
C GLN A 103 1.10 12.62 3.02
N GLY A 104 2.17 11.84 2.87
CA GLY A 104 2.98 11.36 3.98
C GLY A 104 3.21 9.85 3.94
N ASN A 105 4.27 9.44 4.62
CA ASN A 105 4.87 8.08 4.70
C ASN A 105 3.93 6.95 5.20
N GLN A 106 2.61 7.09 5.18
CA GLN A 106 1.68 6.14 5.82
C GLN A 106 1.02 5.13 4.86
N ASN A 107 1.29 5.23 3.54
CA ASN A 107 0.57 4.40 2.56
C ASN A 107 1.15 2.99 2.34
N TRP A 108 2.36 2.70 2.86
CA TRP A 108 3.08 1.47 2.51
C TRP A 108 2.66 0.24 3.32
N ARG A 109 2.06 0.43 4.51
CA ARG A 109 1.44 -0.64 5.35
C ARG A 109 -0.08 -0.67 5.30
N LEU A 110 -0.66 0.05 4.35
CA LEU A 110 -2.08 0.30 4.32
C LEU A 110 -2.90 -1.00 4.18
N LYS A 111 -2.41 -1.94 3.38
CA LYS A 111 -3.09 -3.23 3.15
C LYS A 111 -3.12 -4.04 4.44
N GLU A 112 -2.01 -4.05 5.18
CA GLU A 112 -1.87 -4.70 6.47
C GLU A 112 -2.75 -4.04 7.55
N ASP A 113 -2.74 -2.70 7.63
CA ASP A 113 -3.57 -1.92 8.55
C ASP A 113 -5.07 -2.20 8.32
N LEU A 114 -5.52 -2.23 7.06
CA LEU A 114 -6.91 -2.56 6.74
C LEU A 114 -7.28 -3.98 7.10
N LEU A 115 -6.43 -4.93 6.77
CA LEU A 115 -6.69 -6.34 7.00
C LEU A 115 -6.91 -6.62 8.49
N VAL A 116 -6.11 -6.01 9.35
CA VAL A 116 -6.30 -6.08 10.81
C VAL A 116 -7.57 -5.35 11.24
N LEU A 117 -7.87 -4.20 10.63
CA LEU A 117 -9.05 -3.43 10.95
C LEU A 117 -10.35 -4.18 10.63
N PHE A 118 -10.46 -4.80 9.46
CA PHE A 118 -11.63 -5.60 9.07
C PHE A 118 -11.78 -6.79 10.01
N ALA A 119 -10.71 -7.56 10.24
CA ALA A 119 -10.69 -8.67 11.18
C ALA A 119 -11.14 -8.27 12.60
N SER A 120 -10.73 -7.08 13.07
CA SER A 120 -11.10 -6.58 14.41
C SER A 120 -12.57 -6.13 14.53
N ASN A 121 -13.24 -5.84 13.43
CA ASN A 121 -14.62 -5.37 13.41
C ASN A 121 -15.63 -6.46 13.02
N ASP A 122 -15.16 -7.60 12.51
CA ASP A 122 -16.02 -8.77 12.30
C ASP A 122 -16.33 -9.45 13.65
N ARG A 123 -17.62 -9.47 14.01
CA ARG A 123 -18.10 -10.03 15.28
C ARG A 123 -18.03 -11.55 15.33
N ASP A 124 -18.03 -12.21 14.19
CA ASP A 124 -17.95 -13.67 14.09
C ASP A 124 -16.49 -14.15 14.06
N TYR A 125 -15.55 -13.20 13.94
CA TYR A 125 -14.13 -13.50 13.93
C TYR A 125 -13.58 -13.75 15.34
N VAL A 126 -13.04 -14.95 15.54
CA VAL A 126 -12.65 -15.55 16.84
C VAL A 126 -11.59 -14.75 17.60
N PHE A 127 -10.87 -13.83 16.93
CA PHE A 127 -9.79 -13.04 17.53
C PHE A 127 -9.99 -11.53 17.41
N SER A 128 -11.21 -11.09 17.10
CA SER A 128 -11.54 -9.68 16.87
C SER A 128 -11.17 -8.77 18.05
N ASP A 129 -11.24 -9.29 19.27
CA ASP A 129 -10.94 -8.60 20.53
C ASP A 129 -9.45 -8.37 20.80
N VAL A 130 -8.57 -9.24 20.29
CA VAL A 130 -7.12 -9.21 20.59
C VAL A 130 -6.25 -8.78 19.41
N ILE A 131 -6.74 -8.98 18.17
CA ILE A 131 -5.91 -8.85 16.98
C ILE A 131 -5.34 -7.44 16.79
N LEU A 132 -6.14 -6.41 17.08
CA LEU A 132 -5.73 -5.02 16.94
C LEU A 132 -4.57 -4.67 17.89
N ALA A 133 -4.66 -5.08 19.16
CA ALA A 133 -3.63 -4.81 20.16
C ALA A 133 -2.31 -5.53 19.83
N GLU A 134 -2.39 -6.78 19.37
CA GLU A 134 -1.23 -7.58 18.97
C GLU A 134 -0.53 -7.00 17.73
N TYR A 135 -1.31 -6.55 16.75
CA TYR A 135 -0.77 -5.87 15.58
C TYR A 135 -0.10 -4.55 15.94
N GLU A 136 -0.73 -3.72 16.76
CA GLU A 136 -0.15 -2.43 17.19
C GLU A 136 1.16 -2.63 17.96
N ALA A 137 1.26 -3.67 18.79
CA ALA A 137 2.51 -4.00 19.48
C ALA A 137 3.62 -4.42 18.49
N ILE A 138 3.29 -5.17 17.45
CA ILE A 138 4.22 -5.54 16.39
C ILE A 138 4.66 -4.28 15.63
N LYS A 139 3.69 -3.47 15.18
CA LYS A 139 3.88 -2.21 14.43
C LYS A 139 4.78 -1.23 15.17
N SER A 140 4.48 -0.99 16.44
CA SER A 140 5.25 -0.11 17.33
C SER A 140 6.72 -0.56 17.43
N LYS A 141 6.99 -1.85 17.65
CA LYS A 141 8.38 -2.36 17.72
C LYS A 141 9.15 -2.15 16.43
N PHE A 142 8.50 -2.31 15.28
CA PHE A 142 9.14 -2.03 14.01
C PHE A 142 9.41 -0.55 13.82
N ASP A 143 8.45 0.31 14.14
CA ASP A 143 8.60 1.76 13.97
C ASP A 143 9.69 2.33 14.86
N GLU A 144 9.80 1.85 16.10
CA GLU A 144 10.90 2.19 17.01
C GLU A 144 12.26 1.79 16.42
N LYS A 145 12.38 0.54 15.94
CA LYS A 145 13.62 0.07 15.33
C LYS A 145 13.96 0.88 14.07
N PHE A 146 12.98 1.04 13.18
CA PHE A 146 13.15 1.75 11.92
C PHE A 146 13.59 3.20 12.15
N GLN A 147 12.97 3.89 13.11
CA GLN A 147 13.37 5.24 13.48
C GLN A 147 14.79 5.27 14.06
N SER A 148 15.14 4.34 14.94
CA SER A 148 16.49 4.22 15.50
C SER A 148 17.54 4.01 14.40
N ASP A 149 17.25 3.15 13.43
CA ASP A 149 18.13 2.86 12.29
C ASP A 149 18.29 4.09 11.37
N PHE A 150 17.24 4.89 11.22
CA PHE A 150 17.29 6.18 10.52
C PHE A 150 18.15 7.21 11.25
N GLU A 151 17.95 7.38 12.56
CA GLU A 151 18.73 8.35 13.35
C GLU A 151 20.22 8.01 13.32
N ARG A 152 20.60 6.74 13.52
CA ARG A 152 22.00 6.30 13.44
C ARG A 152 22.65 6.68 12.10
N ARG A 153 21.90 6.62 11.00
CA ARG A 153 22.40 6.94 9.65
C ARG A 153 22.58 8.43 9.40
N LYS A 154 21.89 9.29 10.14
CA LYS A 154 22.06 10.74 10.00
C LYS A 154 23.49 11.15 10.35
N ASP A 155 24.05 10.55 11.39
CA ASP A 155 25.39 10.87 11.89
C ASP A 155 26.49 10.42 10.93
N ILE A 156 26.27 9.31 10.21
CA ILE A 156 27.25 8.72 9.27
C ILE A 156 26.94 9.01 7.81
N PHE A 157 26.04 9.97 7.51
CA PHE A 157 25.54 10.16 6.14
C PHE A 157 26.64 10.43 5.11
N ASN A 158 27.67 11.20 5.47
CA ASN A 158 28.79 11.48 4.56
C ASN A 158 29.61 10.22 4.26
N GLU A 159 29.76 9.31 5.23
CA GLU A 159 30.44 8.03 5.03
C GLU A 159 29.62 7.14 4.10
N ILE A 160 28.29 7.13 4.23
CA ILE A 160 27.39 6.43 3.30
C ILE A 160 27.57 6.96 1.87
N LEU A 161 27.61 8.28 1.67
CA LEU A 161 27.80 8.87 0.34
C LEU A 161 29.11 8.44 -0.33
N ILE A 162 30.18 8.29 0.46
CA ILE A 162 31.50 7.90 -0.04
C ILE A 162 31.55 6.39 -0.29
N SER A 163 31.26 5.59 0.73
CA SER A 163 31.38 4.13 0.70
C SER A 163 30.37 3.46 -0.22
N LYS A 164 29.17 4.03 -0.34
CA LYS A 164 28.05 3.49 -1.14
C LYS A 164 27.69 4.41 -2.29
N SER A 165 28.71 5.02 -2.90
CA SER A 165 28.53 5.93 -4.03
C SER A 165 27.92 5.26 -5.28
N TYR A 166 27.97 3.93 -5.38
CA TYR A 166 27.27 3.16 -6.42
C TYR A 166 25.74 3.15 -6.20
N LEU A 167 25.25 3.38 -4.98
CA LEU A 167 23.82 3.58 -4.69
C LEU A 167 23.35 5.02 -4.99
N LEU A 168 24.21 5.86 -5.58
CA LEU A 168 23.89 7.22 -6.00
C LEU A 168 23.75 7.31 -7.53
N PRO A 169 22.58 7.72 -8.06
CA PRO A 169 22.42 8.04 -9.46
C PRO A 169 23.37 9.16 -9.83
N GLU A 170 23.93 9.14 -11.04
CA GLU A 170 24.93 10.13 -11.49
C GLU A 170 24.46 11.59 -11.29
N LYS A 171 23.17 11.83 -11.51
CA LYS A 171 22.52 13.13 -11.35
C LYS A 171 22.51 13.63 -9.90
N TRP A 172 22.80 12.77 -8.93
CA TRP A 172 22.73 13.07 -7.50
C TRP A 172 24.11 13.22 -6.85
N LYS A 173 25.19 12.75 -7.49
CA LYS A 173 26.55 12.77 -6.94
C LYS A 173 27.05 14.18 -6.55
N ASN A 174 26.57 15.21 -7.24
CA ASN A 174 26.92 16.62 -6.97
C ASN A 174 25.77 17.40 -6.29
N THR A 175 24.80 16.71 -5.68
CA THR A 175 23.70 17.37 -4.96
C THR A 175 24.18 17.84 -3.59
N ASP A 176 23.92 19.10 -3.26
CA ASP A 176 23.99 19.55 -1.87
C ASP A 176 22.78 18.98 -1.10
N PHE A 177 23.06 18.05 -0.20
CA PHE A 177 22.05 17.36 0.61
C PHE A 177 21.58 18.15 1.85
N GLU A 178 22.16 19.32 2.11
CA GLU A 178 21.74 20.19 3.22
C GLU A 178 20.65 21.21 2.81
N CYS A 179 20.46 21.41 1.51
CA CYS A 179 19.44 22.30 0.97
C CYS A 179 18.04 21.66 1.01
N GLY A 180 17.05 22.37 1.58
CA GLY A 180 15.73 21.83 1.92
C GLY A 180 14.90 21.21 0.77
N GLY A 181 13.82 20.52 1.16
CA GLY A 181 12.80 20.00 0.26
C GLY A 181 13.22 18.74 -0.51
N ASN A 182 13.87 18.90 -1.67
CA ASN A 182 14.23 17.77 -2.53
C ASN A 182 15.44 17.00 -2.04
N ALA A 183 16.42 17.67 -1.44
CA ALA A 183 17.62 17.01 -0.97
C ALA A 183 17.32 16.14 0.28
N CYS A 184 16.46 16.62 1.19
CA CYS A 184 15.94 15.84 2.30
C CYS A 184 15.22 14.54 1.84
N ARG A 185 14.39 14.60 0.79
CA ARG A 185 13.73 13.42 0.23
C ARG A 185 14.72 12.41 -0.36
N ARG A 186 15.74 12.89 -1.07
CA ARG A 186 16.80 12.02 -1.61
C ARG A 186 17.63 11.40 -0.49
N LYS A 187 17.91 12.16 0.58
CA LYS A 187 18.58 11.66 1.78
C LYS A 187 17.80 10.51 2.42
N HIS A 188 16.48 10.62 2.55
CA HIS A 188 15.63 9.50 3.00
C HIS A 188 15.71 8.28 2.09
N LEU A 189 15.69 8.48 0.77
CA LEU A 189 15.83 7.38 -0.19
C LEU A 189 17.18 6.67 -0.04
N ILE A 190 18.27 7.42 0.15
CA ILE A 190 19.61 6.86 0.38
C ILE A 190 19.65 6.06 1.68
N PHE A 191 19.05 6.56 2.76
CA PHE A 191 18.94 5.80 4.01
C PHE A 191 18.17 4.49 3.82
N LEU A 192 17.06 4.50 3.08
CA LEU A 192 16.29 3.29 2.77
C LEU A 192 17.11 2.28 1.96
N ALA A 193 17.87 2.74 0.96
CA ALA A 193 18.72 1.87 0.17
C ALA A 193 19.85 1.26 1.00
N ASP A 194 20.46 2.04 1.89
CA ASP A 194 21.47 1.57 2.82
C ASP A 194 20.90 0.52 3.81
N MET A 195 19.74 0.80 4.41
CA MET A 195 19.04 -0.15 5.29
C MET A 195 18.69 -1.45 4.58
N PHE A 196 18.29 -1.36 3.31
CA PHE A 196 17.99 -2.53 2.50
C PHE A 196 19.24 -3.37 2.25
N GLU A 197 20.33 -2.73 1.83
CA GLU A 197 21.59 -3.40 1.56
C GLU A 197 22.20 -4.07 2.80
N GLU A 198 22.12 -3.43 3.96
CA GLU A 198 22.56 -4.02 5.24
C GLU A 198 21.62 -5.13 5.76
N GLY A 199 20.52 -5.42 5.04
CA GLY A 199 19.55 -6.45 5.40
C GLY A 199 18.67 -6.10 6.61
N GLU A 200 18.57 -4.81 6.95
CA GLU A 200 17.75 -4.33 8.06
C GLU A 200 16.27 -4.27 7.72
N ILE A 201 15.96 -4.00 6.45
CA ILE A 201 14.62 -4.06 5.87
C ILE A 201 14.60 -5.06 4.70
N ALA A 202 13.45 -5.70 4.48
CA ALA A 202 13.28 -6.60 3.35
C ALA A 202 13.19 -5.83 2.03
N GLU A 203 13.41 -6.52 0.91
CA GLU A 203 13.25 -5.92 -0.43
C GLU A 203 11.82 -5.43 -0.66
N SER A 204 10.82 -6.18 -0.18
CA SER A 204 9.41 -5.82 -0.24
C SER A 204 9.14 -4.52 0.53
N ASP A 205 9.66 -4.40 1.75
CA ASP A 205 9.55 -3.18 2.57
C ASP A 205 10.27 -2.00 1.89
N PHE A 206 11.50 -2.20 1.39
CA PHE A 206 12.24 -1.18 0.65
C PHE A 206 11.44 -0.67 -0.55
N LYS A 207 10.94 -1.59 -1.39
CA LYS A 207 10.11 -1.26 -2.55
C LYS A 207 8.87 -0.47 -2.15
N SER A 208 8.14 -0.92 -1.14
CA SER A 208 6.88 -0.31 -0.69
C SER A 208 7.09 1.07 -0.09
N ILE A 209 8.06 1.23 0.82
CA ILE A 209 8.37 2.49 1.51
C ILE A 209 8.99 3.50 0.54
N ALA A 210 10.00 3.09 -0.24
CA ALA A 210 10.67 4.02 -1.13
C ALA A 210 9.75 4.47 -2.28
N SER A 211 8.90 3.59 -2.82
CA SER A 211 8.05 3.91 -3.98
C SER A 211 6.99 4.99 -3.72
N VAL A 212 6.62 5.23 -2.46
CA VAL A 212 5.70 6.31 -2.09
C VAL A 212 6.39 7.68 -1.97
N LEU A 213 7.73 7.71 -1.90
CA LEU A 213 8.50 8.95 -1.91
C LEU A 213 8.67 9.51 -3.33
N PRO A 214 8.77 10.84 -3.50
CA PRO A 214 9.08 11.45 -4.78
C PRO A 214 10.37 10.88 -5.38
N TYR A 215 10.33 10.52 -6.68
CA TYR A 215 11.40 9.82 -7.41
C TYR A 215 11.69 8.38 -6.96
N GLY A 216 11.00 7.89 -5.93
CA GLY A 216 11.23 6.61 -5.29
C GLY A 216 11.16 5.41 -6.23
N LYS A 217 10.10 5.28 -7.04
CA LYS A 217 9.94 4.16 -7.98
C LYS A 217 11.15 3.99 -8.93
N LYS A 218 11.66 5.10 -9.47
CA LYS A 218 12.84 5.08 -10.35
C LYS A 218 14.10 4.74 -9.58
N TYR A 219 14.21 5.24 -8.35
CA TYR A 219 15.35 4.98 -7.48
C TYR A 219 15.42 3.53 -7.00
N VAL A 220 14.29 2.94 -6.63
CA VAL A 220 14.17 1.50 -6.29
C VAL A 220 14.69 0.64 -7.43
N LYS A 221 14.23 0.90 -8.67
CA LYS A 221 14.70 0.15 -9.85
C LYS A 221 16.22 0.27 -10.00
N PHE A 222 16.75 1.48 -9.88
CA PHE A 222 18.19 1.72 -9.94
C PHE A 222 18.96 0.95 -8.85
N VAL A 223 18.54 1.02 -7.59
CA VAL A 223 19.21 0.34 -6.46
C VAL A 223 19.23 -1.17 -6.65
N LEU A 224 18.10 -1.77 -7.06
CA LEU A 224 18.02 -3.21 -7.33
C LEU A 224 18.90 -3.63 -8.50
N GLU A 225 19.02 -2.79 -9.54
CA GLU A 225 19.96 -3.04 -10.64
C GLU A 225 21.42 -2.96 -10.17
N GLN A 226 21.77 -2.07 -9.25
CA GLN A 226 23.14 -1.97 -8.74
C GLN A 226 23.50 -3.17 -7.84
N ILE A 227 22.61 -3.53 -6.92
CA ILE A 227 22.86 -4.64 -5.97
C ILE A 227 22.92 -5.99 -6.68
N ASN A 228 22.13 -6.20 -7.75
CA ASN A 228 22.18 -7.46 -8.52
C ASN A 228 23.41 -7.60 -9.44
N ASN A 229 24.13 -6.49 -9.70
CA ASN A 229 25.30 -6.47 -10.58
C ASN A 229 26.64 -6.44 -9.81
N ASN A 230 26.61 -6.31 -8.48
CA ASN A 230 27.76 -6.38 -7.58
C ASN A 230 27.80 -7.72 -6.85
#